data_AF-A0A660PDH4-F1
#
_entry.id   AF-A0A660PDH4-F1
#
_cell.length_a   1.000
_cell.length_b   1.000
_cell.length_c   1.000
_cell.angle_alpha   90.00
_cell.angle_beta   90.00
_cell.angle_gamma   90.00
#
_symmetry.space_group_name_H-M   'P 1'
#
loop_
_entity.id
_entity.type
_entity.pdbx_description
1 polymer ?
#
loop_
_entity_poly.entity_id
_entity_poly.type
_entity_poly.pdbx_seq_one_letter_code
_entity_poly.pdbx_strand_id
1 'polypeptide(L)'
;MIVVIRISFIFVIILPGLLLAQIGGDPGAVYEMATENNIYVGVRAAGMGGAQIAAGEDGSALWYNPALLTRVRRIEISGALSHQRFFNKTK
;
A
#
# COMPACT_ATOMS: atom_id res chain seq x y z
N MET A 1 33.58 12.09 -13.99
CA MET A 1 32.18 12.41 -14.31
C MET A 1 31.22 11.22 -14.11
N ILE A 2 31.48 10.06 -14.72
CA ILE A 2 30.64 8.85 -14.58
C ILE A 2 30.49 8.34 -13.12
N VAL A 3 31.57 8.38 -12.32
CA VAL A 3 31.54 7.92 -10.93
C VAL A 3 30.64 8.79 -10.06
N VAL A 4 30.70 10.12 -10.24
CA VAL A 4 29.85 11.08 -9.52
C VAL A 4 28.37 10.85 -9.86
N ILE A 5 28.05 10.63 -11.14
CA ILE A 5 26.68 10.33 -11.58
C ILE A 5 26.15 9.05 -10.94
N ARG A 6 26.96 7.99 -10.84
CA ARG A 6 26.56 6.72 -10.19
C ARG A 6 26.31 6.89 -8.69
N ILE A 7 27.18 7.64 -7.99
CA ILE A 7 27.01 7.94 -6.57
C ILE A 7 25.73 8.76 -6.33
N SER A 8 25.48 9.78 -7.17
CA SER A 8 24.26 10.58 -7.09
C SER A 8 22.99 9.73 -7.29
N PHE A 9 23.02 8.75 -8.21
CA PHE A 9 21.88 7.87 -8.46
C PHE A 9 21.56 6.97 -7.26
N ILE A 10 22.59 6.42 -6.62
CA ILE A 10 22.44 5.63 -5.39
C ILE A 10 21.89 6.51 -4.26
N PHE A 11 22.38 7.74 -4.15
CA PHE A 11 21.92 8.68 -3.12
C PHE A 11 20.44 9.04 -3.28
N VAL A 12 19.96 9.24 -4.50
CA VAL A 12 18.54 9.52 -4.79
C VAL A 12 17.63 8.35 -4.44
N ILE A 13 18.09 7.11 -4.56
CA ILE A 13 17.30 5.92 -4.20
C ILE A 13 17.24 5.73 -2.68
N ILE A 14 18.34 5.96 -1.97
CA ILE A 14 18.45 5.68 -0.54
C ILE A 14 17.83 6.78 0.32
N LEU A 15 17.98 8.05 -0.07
CA LEU A 15 17.53 9.21 0.68
C LEU A 15 16.03 9.18 1.06
N PRO A 16 15.07 8.87 0.17
CA PRO A 16 13.66 8.80 0.55
C PRO A 16 13.38 7.69 1.57
N GLY A 17 14.08 6.55 1.49
CA GLY A 17 13.95 5.46 2.48
C GLY A 17 14.39 5.87 3.88
N LEU A 18 15.46 6.65 3.98
CA LEU A 18 15.96 7.18 5.26
C LEU A 18 15.03 8.27 5.83
N LEU A 19 14.44 9.11 4.99
CA LEU A 19 13.49 10.15 5.41
C LEU A 19 12.17 9.56 5.90
N LEU A 20 11.62 8.56 5.20
CA LEU A 20 10.35 7.93 5.56
C LEU A 20 10.47 7.05 6.81
N ALA A 21 11.65 6.48 7.09
CA ALA A 21 11.91 5.71 8.30
C ALA A 21 11.83 6.54 9.60
N GLN A 22 11.90 7.88 9.50
CA GLN A 22 11.76 8.77 10.67
C GLN A 22 10.31 9.03 11.07
N ILE A 23 9.33 8.61 10.26
CA ILE A 23 7.92 8.61 10.65
C ILE A 23 7.68 7.40 11.55
N GLY A 24 8.24 7.46 12.76
CA GLY A 24 8.03 6.47 13.81
C GLY A 24 6.63 6.64 14.39
N GLY A 25 5.69 5.80 13.95
CA GLY A 25 4.46 5.57 14.69
C GLY A 25 4.75 4.87 16.02
N ASP A 26 3.86 5.02 17.00
CA ASP A 26 3.94 4.34 18.29
C ASP A 26 4.08 2.81 18.08
N PRO A 27 5.17 2.17 18.57
CA PRO A 27 5.39 0.73 18.44
C PRO A 27 4.29 -0.12 19.11
N GLY A 28 3.49 0.47 20.01
CA GLY A 28 2.34 -0.15 20.66
C GLY A 28 1.01 0.15 20.00
N ALA A 29 0.95 1.09 19.05
CA ALA A 29 -0.24 1.31 18.26
C ALA A 29 -0.34 0.19 17.24
N VAL A 30 -1.31 -0.72 17.45
CA VAL A 30 -1.80 -1.58 16.37
C VAL A 30 -2.42 -0.65 15.35
N TYR A 31 -1.62 -0.22 14.38
CA TYR A 31 -2.09 0.47 13.19
C TYR A 31 -2.84 -0.57 12.36
N GLU A 32 -4.06 -0.88 12.77
CA GLU A 32 -5.02 -1.44 11.84
C GLU A 32 -5.10 -0.43 10.71
N MET A 33 -4.61 -0.79 9.53
CA MET A 33 -4.87 -0.04 8.31
C MET A 33 -6.36 -0.18 8.01
N ALA A 34 -7.20 0.48 8.82
CA ALA A 34 -8.64 0.69 8.72
C ALA A 34 -9.43 -0.39 7.97
N THR A 35 -9.07 -1.66 8.14
CA THR A 35 -9.77 -2.78 7.54
C THR A 35 -11.09 -2.97 8.28
N GLU A 36 -11.12 -2.68 9.58
CA GLU A 36 -12.35 -2.62 10.37
C GLU A 36 -13.29 -1.47 9.96
N ASN A 37 -12.78 -0.40 9.33
CA ASN A 37 -13.58 0.75 8.89
C ASN A 37 -13.94 0.70 7.39
N ASN A 38 -14.02 -0.50 6.80
CA ASN A 38 -14.36 -0.69 5.39
C ASN A 38 -13.39 0.00 4.40
N ILE A 39 -12.12 0.23 4.76
CA ILE A 39 -11.11 0.68 3.79
C ILE A 39 -10.61 -0.52 2.99
N TYR A 40 -10.90 -0.49 1.70
CA TYR A 40 -10.38 -1.48 0.77
C TYR A 40 -8.97 -1.10 0.28
N VAL A 41 -8.06 -2.06 0.27
CA VAL A 41 -6.71 -1.92 -0.28
C VAL A 41 -6.75 -2.24 -1.77
N GLY A 42 -6.78 -1.20 -2.59
CA GLY A 42 -6.88 -1.34 -4.05
C GLY A 42 -8.28 -1.09 -4.59
N VAL A 43 -8.34 -0.48 -5.77
CA VAL A 43 -9.60 -0.03 -6.39
C VAL A 43 -10.48 -1.23 -6.78
N ARG A 44 -9.88 -2.35 -7.22
CA ARG A 44 -10.63 -3.57 -7.53
C ARG A 44 -11.29 -4.16 -6.28
N ALA A 45 -10.56 -4.23 -5.17
CA ALA A 45 -11.10 -4.73 -3.92
C ALA A 45 -12.28 -3.88 -3.44
N ALA A 46 -12.17 -2.56 -3.61
CA ALA A 46 -13.26 -1.62 -3.34
C ALA A 46 -14.47 -1.84 -4.24
N GLY A 47 -14.26 -1.97 -5.56
CA GLY A 47 -15.32 -2.18 -6.53
C GLY A 47 -16.04 -3.52 -6.37
N MET A 48 -15.38 -4.55 -5.83
CA MET A 48 -15.97 -5.85 -5.54
C MET A 48 -16.51 -5.98 -4.10
N GLY A 49 -16.56 -4.89 -3.34
CA GLY A 49 -17.05 -4.90 -1.95
C GLY A 49 -16.27 -5.85 -1.03
N GLY A 50 -14.98 -6.05 -1.28
CA GLY A 50 -14.12 -6.92 -0.47
C GLY A 50 -14.02 -8.38 -0.91
N ALA A 51 -14.64 -8.79 -2.03
CA ALA A 51 -14.53 -10.16 -2.54
C ALA A 51 -13.13 -10.56 -3.08
N GLN A 52 -12.14 -9.67 -2.95
CA GLN A 52 -10.76 -9.85 -3.43
C GLN A 52 -10.05 -11.06 -2.82
N ILE A 53 -10.49 -11.55 -1.64
CA ILE A 53 -9.98 -12.77 -0.99
C ILE A 53 -10.06 -14.00 -1.90
N ALA A 54 -11.05 -14.08 -2.78
CA ALA A 54 -11.22 -15.19 -3.74
C ALA A 54 -10.87 -14.78 -5.20
N ALA A 55 -11.00 -13.49 -5.52
CA ALA A 55 -10.94 -12.95 -6.88
C ALA A 55 -9.89 -11.83 -7.07
N GLY A 56 -8.72 -11.97 -6.45
CA GLY A 56 -7.54 -11.14 -6.71
C GLY A 56 -6.80 -11.54 -8.00
N GLU A 57 -6.54 -10.55 -8.86
CA GLU A 57 -5.73 -10.69 -10.09
C GLU A 57 -4.78 -9.48 -10.30
N ASP A 58 -4.59 -8.68 -9.25
CA ASP A 58 -3.76 -7.48 -9.25
C ASP A 58 -2.93 -7.40 -7.96
N GLY A 59 -2.15 -6.32 -7.80
CA GLY A 59 -1.26 -6.15 -6.64
C GLY A 59 -1.97 -6.17 -5.28
N SER A 60 -3.29 -5.94 -5.21
CA SER A 60 -4.01 -6.06 -3.93
C SER A 60 -4.11 -7.49 -3.41
N ALA A 61 -3.83 -8.51 -4.24
CA ALA A 61 -3.69 -9.89 -3.78
C ALA A 61 -2.63 -10.04 -2.69
N LEU A 62 -1.58 -9.20 -2.70
CA LEU A 62 -0.56 -9.16 -1.63
C LEU A 62 -1.18 -8.88 -0.25
N TRP A 63 -2.27 -8.10 -0.21
CA TRP A 63 -2.94 -7.72 1.02
C TRP A 63 -4.00 -8.74 1.46
N TYR A 64 -4.84 -9.19 0.52
CA TYR A 64 -5.99 -10.02 0.85
C TYR A 64 -5.74 -11.53 0.82
N ASN A 65 -4.99 -12.02 -0.17
CA ASN A 65 -4.71 -13.44 -0.33
C ASN A 65 -3.48 -13.64 -1.24
N PRO A 66 -2.27 -13.79 -0.68
CA PRO A 66 -1.04 -13.86 -1.47
C PRO A 66 -0.98 -15.10 -2.39
N ALA A 67 -1.79 -16.14 -2.15
CA ALA A 67 -1.88 -17.28 -3.06
C ALA A 67 -2.42 -16.89 -4.45
N LEU A 68 -3.22 -15.82 -4.52
CA LEU A 68 -3.77 -15.29 -5.78
C LEU A 68 -2.74 -14.51 -6.60
N LEU A 69 -1.57 -14.20 -6.04
CA LEU A 69 -0.49 -13.56 -6.79
C LEU A 69 0.02 -14.43 -7.95
N THR A 70 -0.18 -15.75 -7.85
CA THR A 70 0.06 -16.70 -8.95
C THR A 70 -0.78 -16.42 -10.20
N ARG A 71 -1.90 -15.69 -10.07
CA ARG A 71 -2.75 -15.26 -11.19
C ARG A 71 -2.24 -14.00 -11.88
N VAL A 72 -1.32 -13.25 -11.24
CA VAL A 72 -0.70 -12.05 -11.81
C VAL A 72 0.38 -12.48 -12.81
N ARG A 73 0.11 -12.28 -14.10
CA ARG A 73 0.95 -12.82 -15.20
C ARG A 73 2.19 -12.01 -15.55
N ARG A 74 2.33 -10.80 -15.00
CA ARG A 74 3.39 -9.84 -15.36
C ARG A 74 3.75 -9.00 -14.15
N ILE A 75 4.94 -8.40 -14.18
CA ILE A 75 5.34 -7.42 -13.16
C ILE A 75 4.37 -6.24 -13.24
N GLU A 76 3.74 -5.93 -12.12
CA GLU A 76 2.71 -4.89 -11.99
C GLU A 76 3.05 -3.96 -10.84
N ILE A 77 2.85 -2.66 -11.06
CA ILE A 77 2.92 -1.63 -10.02
C ILE A 77 1.51 -1.07 -9.87
N SER A 78 0.93 -1.23 -8.68
CA SER A 78 -0.43 -0.80 -8.38
C SER A 78 -0.43 0.16 -7.20
N GLY A 79 -1.18 1.26 -7.30
CA GLY A 79 -1.45 2.19 -6.22
C GLY A 79 -2.93 2.58 -6.21
N ALA A 80 -3.45 2.91 -5.04
CA ALA A 80 -4.83 3.36 -4.87
C ALA A 80 -4.91 4.54 -3.90
N LEU A 81 -5.82 5.47 -4.17
CA LEU A 81 -6.13 6.59 -3.31
C LEU A 81 -7.58 6.44 -2.87
N SER A 82 -7.81 6.45 -1.56
CA SER A 82 -9.15 6.41 -0.97
C SER A 82 -9.43 7.71 -0.22
N HIS A 83 -10.68 8.14 -0.22
CA HIS A 83 -11.13 9.32 0.51
C HIS A 83 -12.32 8.95 1.39
N GLN A 84 -12.10 8.92 2.70
CA GLN A 84 -13.16 8.69 3.69
C GLN A 84 -13.71 10.01 4.23
N ARG A 85 -15.02 10.08 4.40
CA ARG A 85 -15.68 11.17 5.12
C ARG A 85 -15.96 10.72 6.55
N PHE A 86 -15.40 11.42 7.52
CA PHE A 86 -15.68 11.18 8.93
C PHE A 86 -16.95 11.93 9.34
N PHE A 87 -17.95 11.20 9.86
CA PHE A 87 -19.12 11.79 10.50
C PHE A 87 -18.95 11.68 12.01
N ASN A 88 -18.67 12.80 12.67
CA ASN A 88 -18.59 12.86 14.12
C ASN A 88 -19.99 13.02 14.71
N LYS A 89 -20.45 12.05 15.52
CA LYS A 89 -21.69 12.12 16.29
C LYS A 89 -21.41 12.53 17.73
N THR A 90 -20.90 13.74 17.94
CA THR A 90 -20.95 14.38 19.27
C THR A 90 -22.16 15.31 19.28
N LYS A 91 -23.17 14.94 20.08
CA LYS A 91 -24.21 15.86 20.55
C LYS A 91 -23.70 16.65 21.74
#